data_AF-A0AAV2HD15-F1
#
_entry.id   AF-A0AAV2HD15-F1
#
_cell.length_a   1.000
_cell.length_b   1.000
_cell.length_c   1.000
_cell.angle_alpha   90.00
_cell.angle_beta   90.00
_cell.angle_gamma   90.00
#
_symmetry.space_group_name_H-M   'P 1'
#
loop_
_entity.id
_entity.type
_entity.pdbx_description
1 polymer ?
#
loop_
_entity_poly.entity_id
_entity_poly.type
_entity_poly.pdbx_seq_one_letter_code
_entity_poly.pdbx_strand_id
1 'polypeptide(L)'
;MAHVESLKFTPNVIIQWKCSHEVHRDKIKTMFKEISGDSIAYIDAKEEAKTGYIRFKDEASAEEFARMSRQSTSFMARVLPVDQQEAYWVKANEDRLKKLGSKKKEKGSERIARKVFERNKATFQQKATRIVFNEDDDDNVNVNKKTTIIESANLNN
;
A
#
# COMPACT_ATOMS: atom_id res chain seq x y z
N MET A 1 13.00 0.33 -18.21
CA MET A 1 11.78 -0.04 -17.47
C MET A 1 12.05 -1.39 -16.82
N ALA A 2 11.72 -1.60 -15.55
CA ALA A 2 11.96 -2.91 -14.92
C ALA A 2 11.02 -3.94 -15.56
N HIS A 3 11.57 -4.87 -16.34
CA HIS A 3 10.81 -6.01 -16.85
C HIS A 3 10.49 -6.92 -15.67
N VAL A 4 9.21 -7.03 -15.34
CA VAL A 4 8.72 -7.96 -14.33
C VAL A 4 8.19 -9.16 -15.09
N GLU A 5 8.97 -10.23 -15.11
CA GLU A 5 8.53 -11.49 -15.70
C GLU A 5 7.28 -12.00 -14.99
N SER A 6 6.32 -12.49 -15.76
CA SER A 6 5.15 -13.17 -15.22
C SER A 6 5.60 -14.43 -14.49
N LEU A 7 4.88 -14.80 -13.42
CA LEU A 7 5.14 -16.09 -12.79
C LEU A 7 4.79 -17.20 -13.78
N LYS A 8 5.74 -18.12 -14.00
CA LYS A 8 5.52 -19.31 -14.81
C LYS A 8 4.47 -20.20 -14.13
N PHE A 9 3.48 -20.64 -14.90
CA PHE A 9 2.49 -21.60 -14.43
C PHE A 9 3.18 -22.93 -14.12
N THR A 10 2.98 -23.40 -12.89
CA THR A 10 3.34 -24.76 -12.47
C THR A 10 2.04 -25.44 -12.03
N PRO A 11 1.68 -26.58 -12.63
CA PRO A 11 0.49 -27.32 -12.22
C PRO A 11 0.71 -28.04 -10.89
N ASN A 12 -0.38 -28.40 -10.22
CA ASN A 12 -0.43 -29.25 -9.03
C ASN A 12 0.37 -28.75 -7.81
N VAL A 13 0.70 -27.46 -7.75
CA VAL A 13 1.42 -26.86 -6.60
C VAL A 13 0.53 -26.00 -5.71
N ILE A 14 -0.76 -25.85 -6.05
CA ILE A 14 -1.70 -25.05 -5.27
C ILE A 14 -2.64 -25.96 -4.49
N ILE A 15 -2.73 -25.70 -3.20
CA ILE A 15 -3.63 -26.39 -2.30
C ILE A 15 -4.62 -25.42 -1.71
N GLN A 16 -5.89 -25.83 -1.69
CA GLN A 16 -6.88 -25.20 -0.85
C GLN A 16 -6.96 -25.92 0.49
N TRP A 17 -6.84 -25.17 1.58
CA TRP A 17 -7.03 -25.69 2.92
C TRP A 17 -8.30 -25.12 3.55
N LYS A 18 -8.87 -25.91 4.47
CA LYS A 18 -10.04 -25.56 5.27
C LYS A 18 -9.84 -26.10 6.69
N CYS A 19 -10.10 -25.26 7.67
CA CYS A 19 -10.03 -25.60 9.08
C CYS A 19 -11.37 -25.29 9.78
N SER A 20 -11.69 -26.04 10.83
CA SER A 20 -12.84 -25.76 11.70
C SER A 20 -12.67 -24.49 12.53
N HIS A 21 -11.42 -24.15 12.85
CA HIS A 21 -11.05 -23.00 13.66
C HIS A 21 -10.32 -21.95 12.83
N GLU A 22 -10.21 -20.76 13.41
CA GLU A 22 -9.46 -19.67 12.81
C GLU A 22 -7.97 -19.93 13.00
N VAL A 23 -7.22 -19.81 11.91
CA VAL A 23 -5.80 -20.17 11.90
C VAL A 23 -4.97 -19.02 11.34
N HIS A 24 -3.93 -18.62 12.08
CA HIS A 24 -2.92 -17.71 11.56
C HIS A 24 -2.01 -18.40 10.56
N ARG A 25 -1.60 -17.66 9.53
CA ARG A 25 -0.64 -18.12 8.50
C ARG A 25 0.63 -18.74 9.11
N ASP A 26 1.10 -18.18 10.22
CA ASP A 26 2.35 -18.62 10.86
C ASP A 26 2.19 -20.01 11.48
N LYS A 27 0.99 -20.32 12.01
CA LYS A 27 0.69 -21.65 12.53
C LYS A 27 0.65 -22.69 11.42
N ILE A 28 0.10 -22.36 10.25
CA ILE A 28 0.10 -23.22 9.06
C ILE A 28 1.54 -23.47 8.59
N LYS A 29 2.35 -22.41 8.54
CA LYS A 29 3.76 -22.53 8.18
C LYS A 29 4.53 -23.42 9.15
N THR A 30 4.32 -23.27 10.46
CA THR A 30 4.98 -24.10 11.49
C THR A 30 4.54 -25.56 11.38
N MET A 31 3.23 -25.83 11.28
CA MET A 31 2.72 -27.20 11.13
C MET A 31 3.36 -27.93 9.95
N PHE A 32 3.58 -27.22 8.84
CA PHE A 32 4.16 -27.84 7.65
C PHE A 32 5.69 -27.87 7.64
N LYS A 33 6.34 -26.92 8.31
CA LYS A 33 7.80 -26.86 8.37
C LYS A 33 8.39 -28.14 8.98
N GLU A 34 7.69 -28.74 9.92
CA GLU A 34 8.05 -30.01 10.54
C GLU A 34 7.94 -31.20 9.59
N ILE A 35 7.10 -31.09 8.55
CA ILE A 35 6.71 -32.20 7.68
C ILE A 35 7.48 -32.20 6.36
N SER A 36 7.51 -31.07 5.65
CA SER A 36 8.18 -31.01 4.33
C SER A 36 9.12 -29.82 4.20
N GLY A 37 9.66 -29.35 5.33
CA GLY A 37 10.68 -28.31 5.38
C GLY A 37 10.21 -26.97 4.80
N ASP A 38 11.07 -26.32 4.03
CA ASP A 38 10.83 -25.00 3.42
C ASP A 38 10.19 -25.08 2.01
N SER A 39 9.32 -26.07 1.77
CA SER A 39 8.73 -26.30 0.44
C SER A 39 7.54 -25.37 0.13
N ILE A 40 7.11 -24.54 1.10
CA ILE A 40 6.06 -23.53 0.91
C ILE A 40 6.68 -22.28 0.26
N ALA A 41 6.13 -21.88 -0.89
CA ALA A 41 6.52 -20.64 -1.57
C ALA A 41 5.67 -19.44 -1.11
N TYR A 42 4.37 -19.64 -0.86
CA TYR A 42 3.46 -18.56 -0.47
C TYR A 42 2.21 -19.10 0.23
N ILE A 43 1.69 -18.35 1.20
CA ILE A 43 0.40 -18.64 1.86
C ILE A 43 -0.53 -17.46 1.59
N ASP A 44 -1.61 -17.73 0.87
CA ASP A 44 -2.67 -16.77 0.58
C ASP A 44 -3.85 -17.02 1.51
N ALA A 45 -3.85 -16.32 2.63
CA ALA A 45 -4.91 -16.36 3.62
C ALA A 45 -5.01 -15.02 4.32
N LYS A 46 -6.24 -14.65 4.72
CA LYS A 46 -6.43 -13.54 5.66
C LYS A 46 -5.95 -13.96 7.05
N GLU A 47 -5.66 -12.99 7.91
CA GLU A 47 -5.44 -13.27 9.33
C GLU A 47 -6.70 -13.91 9.91
N GLU A 48 -6.51 -14.92 10.76
CA GLU A 48 -7.61 -15.67 11.41
C GLU A 48 -8.59 -16.31 10.40
N ALA A 49 -8.11 -16.69 9.21
CA ALA A 49 -8.95 -17.34 8.21
C ALA A 49 -9.26 -18.81 8.57
N LYS A 50 -10.45 -19.28 8.15
CA LYS A 50 -10.85 -20.70 8.19
C LYS A 50 -10.54 -21.43 6.89
N THR A 51 -10.22 -20.69 5.83
CA THR A 51 -9.89 -21.22 4.51
C THR A 51 -8.84 -20.36 3.83
N GLY A 52 -8.01 -20.97 3.00
CA GLY A 52 -7.07 -20.22 2.18
C GLY A 52 -6.40 -21.11 1.15
N TYR A 53 -5.39 -20.55 0.50
CA TYR A 53 -4.57 -21.25 -0.48
C TYR A 53 -3.10 -21.27 -0.05
N ILE A 54 -2.42 -22.37 -0.33
CA ILE A 54 -0.97 -22.50 -0.13
C ILE A 54 -0.37 -22.86 -1.48
N ARG A 55 0.68 -22.14 -1.87
CA ARG A 55 1.50 -22.44 -3.03
C ARG A 55 2.80 -23.10 -2.60
N PHE A 56 3.05 -24.28 -3.12
CA PHE A 56 4.29 -25.03 -2.94
C PHE A 56 5.29 -24.71 -4.04
N LYS A 57 6.57 -25.02 -3.78
CA LYS A 57 7.65 -24.98 -4.78
C LYS A 57 7.52 -26.17 -5.74
N ASP A 58 7.14 -27.33 -5.20
CA ASP A 58 7.12 -28.61 -5.90
C ASP A 58 5.76 -29.32 -5.76
N GLU A 59 5.40 -30.11 -6.76
CA GLU A 59 4.17 -30.90 -6.81
C GLU A 59 4.14 -32.00 -5.74
N ALA A 60 5.25 -32.72 -5.56
CA ALA A 60 5.33 -33.82 -4.59
C ALA A 60 5.06 -33.35 -3.15
N SER A 61 5.55 -32.16 -2.78
CA SER A 61 5.28 -31.57 -1.47
C SER A 61 3.81 -31.18 -1.30
N ALA A 62 3.17 -30.73 -2.37
CA ALA A 62 1.76 -30.39 -2.34
C ALA A 62 0.89 -31.66 -2.18
N GLU A 63 1.19 -32.70 -2.95
CA GLU A 63 0.47 -33.97 -2.84
C GLU A 63 0.62 -34.60 -1.45
N GLU A 64 1.83 -34.62 -0.90
CA GLU A 64 2.07 -35.15 0.45
C GLU A 64 1.29 -34.38 1.52
N PHE A 65 1.24 -33.04 1.41
CA PHE A 65 0.44 -32.22 2.32
C PHE A 65 -1.06 -32.54 2.24
N ALA A 66 -1.59 -32.65 1.03
CA ALA A 66 -2.99 -33.00 0.82
C ALA A 66 -3.29 -34.39 1.40
N ARG A 67 -2.39 -35.36 1.18
CA ARG A 67 -2.51 -36.72 1.72
C ARG A 67 -2.52 -36.75 3.23
N MET A 68 -1.59 -36.05 3.88
CA MET A 68 -1.50 -36.01 5.34
C MET A 68 -2.70 -35.31 5.99
N SER A 69 -3.21 -34.24 5.38
CA SER A 69 -4.36 -33.54 5.91
C SER A 69 -5.60 -34.43 6.05
N ARG A 70 -5.72 -35.49 5.24
CA ARG A 70 -6.83 -36.45 5.34
C ARG A 70 -6.85 -37.21 6.67
N GLN A 71 -5.74 -37.25 7.39
CA GLN A 71 -5.64 -37.89 8.70
C GLN A 71 -6.12 -36.98 9.83
N SER A 72 -6.27 -35.68 9.58
CA SER A 72 -6.75 -34.71 10.57
C SER A 72 -8.24 -34.47 10.42
N THR A 73 -8.98 -34.49 11.54
CA THR A 73 -10.42 -34.20 11.58
C THR A 73 -10.71 -32.69 11.57
N SER A 74 -9.75 -31.86 11.98
CA SER A 74 -9.92 -30.41 12.12
C SER A 74 -9.33 -29.60 10.97
N PHE A 75 -8.48 -30.22 10.14
CA PHE A 75 -7.77 -29.55 9.05
C PHE A 75 -7.81 -30.41 7.79
N MET A 76 -8.42 -29.90 6.73
CA MET A 76 -8.55 -30.58 5.45
C MET A 76 -7.84 -29.77 4.37
N ALA A 77 -7.04 -30.44 3.55
CA ALA A 77 -6.35 -29.83 2.44
C ALA A 77 -6.52 -30.67 1.16
N ARG A 78 -6.71 -29.99 0.04
CA ARG A 78 -6.85 -30.64 -1.28
C ARG A 78 -6.05 -29.89 -2.32
N VAL A 79 -5.42 -30.63 -3.22
CA VAL A 79 -4.84 -30.06 -4.44
C VAL A 79 -5.98 -29.47 -5.27
N LEU A 80 -5.78 -28.25 -5.73
CA LEU A 80 -6.78 -27.53 -6.49
C LEU A 80 -6.85 -28.10 -7.93
N PRO A 81 -8.04 -28.24 -8.54
CA PRO A 81 -8.16 -28.62 -9.96
C PRO A 81 -7.38 -27.67 -10.89
N VAL A 82 -6.86 -28.19 -12.01
CA VAL A 82 -5.97 -27.44 -12.92
C VAL A 82 -6.61 -26.15 -13.44
N ASP A 83 -7.87 -26.20 -13.83
CA ASP A 83 -8.70 -25.05 -14.25
C ASP A 83 -8.76 -23.95 -13.18
N GLN A 84 -8.89 -24.34 -11.92
CA GLN A 84 -8.90 -23.40 -10.79
C GLN A 84 -7.49 -22.90 -10.45
N GLN A 85 -6.46 -23.71 -10.67
CA GLN A 85 -5.07 -23.27 -10.51
C GLN A 85 -4.71 -22.20 -11.54
N GLU A 86 -5.10 -22.36 -12.79
CA GLU A 86 -4.88 -21.36 -13.84
C GLU A 86 -5.52 -20.02 -13.46
N ALA A 87 -6.78 -20.04 -13.03
CA ALA A 87 -7.47 -18.84 -12.54
C ALA A 87 -6.74 -18.19 -11.35
N TYR A 88 -6.23 -19.00 -10.42
CA TYR A 88 -5.43 -18.51 -9.29
C TYR A 88 -4.13 -17.83 -9.75
N TRP A 89 -3.41 -18.43 -10.71
CA TRP A 89 -2.16 -17.87 -11.25
C TRP A 89 -2.39 -16.58 -12.03
N VAL A 90 -3.48 -16.47 -12.79
CA VAL A 90 -3.89 -15.23 -13.46
C VAL A 90 -4.08 -14.13 -12.42
N LYS A 91 -4.88 -14.39 -11.39
CA LYS A 91 -5.11 -13.43 -10.29
C LYS A 91 -3.80 -13.05 -9.58
N ALA A 92 -2.94 -14.02 -9.29
CA ALA A 92 -1.66 -13.76 -8.62
C ALA A 92 -0.72 -12.87 -9.46
N ASN A 93 -0.71 -13.07 -10.78
CA ASN A 93 0.03 -12.22 -11.72
C ASN A 93 -0.58 -10.81 -11.81
N GLU A 94 -1.91 -10.69 -11.88
CA GLU A 94 -2.59 -9.39 -11.84
C GLU A 94 -2.28 -8.61 -10.56
N ASP A 95 -2.35 -9.26 -9.40
CA ASP A 95 -2.07 -8.64 -8.11
C ASP A 95 -0.61 -8.16 -8.02
N ARG A 96 0.32 -8.90 -8.62
CA ARG A 96 1.74 -8.52 -8.76
C ARG A 96 1.89 -7.28 -9.66
N LEU A 97 1.19 -7.22 -10.80
CA LEU A 97 1.20 -6.04 -11.67
C LEU A 97 0.56 -4.81 -10.99
N LYS A 98 -0.57 -4.99 -10.29
CA LYS A 98 -1.26 -3.91 -9.55
C LYS A 98 -0.39 -3.34 -8.44
N LYS A 99 0.32 -4.18 -7.66
CA LYS A 99 1.29 -3.73 -6.65
C LYS A 99 2.46 -2.94 -7.24
N LEU A 100 2.85 -3.24 -8.48
CA LEU A 100 3.90 -2.50 -9.17
C LEU A 100 3.40 -1.13 -9.65
N GLY A 101 2.18 -1.06 -10.20
CA GLY A 101 1.57 0.19 -10.67
C GLY A 101 1.18 1.16 -9.55
N SER A 102 0.82 0.63 -8.38
CA SER A 102 0.47 1.43 -7.19
C SER A 102 1.69 2.05 -6.48
N LYS A 103 2.91 1.62 -6.82
CA LYS A 103 4.16 2.28 -6.39
C LYS A 103 4.51 3.50 -7.26
N LYS A 104 3.53 4.27 -7.76
CA LYS A 104 3.80 5.64 -8.21
C LYS A 104 4.24 6.44 -6.99
N LYS A 105 5.54 6.68 -6.85
CA LYS A 105 6.07 7.69 -5.92
C LYS A 105 5.37 9.01 -6.26
N GLU A 106 4.58 9.56 -5.33
CA GLU A 106 4.07 10.92 -5.44
C GLU A 106 5.24 11.85 -5.75
N LYS A 107 5.21 12.51 -6.91
CA LYS A 107 6.22 13.49 -7.28
C LYS A 107 5.84 14.82 -6.63
N GLY A 108 6.78 15.38 -5.86
CA GLY A 108 6.86 16.79 -5.47
C GLY A 108 5.58 17.47 -4.94
N SER A 109 4.71 17.89 -5.85
CA SER A 109 3.51 18.69 -5.57
C SER A 109 2.45 17.95 -4.76
N GLU A 110 2.19 16.67 -5.04
CA GLU A 110 1.19 15.88 -4.29
C GLU A 110 1.57 15.69 -2.82
N ARG A 111 2.88 15.49 -2.55
CA ARG A 111 3.40 15.38 -1.17
C ARG A 111 3.28 16.70 -0.41
N ILE A 112 3.49 17.84 -1.09
CA ILE A 112 3.32 19.17 -0.51
C ILE A 112 1.84 19.44 -0.24
N ALA A 113 0.95 19.14 -1.19
CA ALA A 113 -0.49 19.32 -1.05
C ALA A 113 -1.05 18.52 0.14
N ARG A 114 -0.63 17.26 0.31
CA ARG A 114 -1.03 16.44 1.47
C ARG A 114 -0.50 17.00 2.79
N LYS A 115 0.77 17.41 2.85
CA LYS A 115 1.34 18.06 4.07
C LYS A 115 0.61 19.35 4.43
N VAL A 116 0.25 20.18 3.45
CA VAL A 116 -0.52 21.42 3.68
C VAL A 116 -1.93 21.10 4.15
N PHE A 117 -2.57 20.09 3.58
CA PHE A 117 -3.91 19.65 3.99
C PHE A 117 -3.92 19.09 5.43
N GLU A 118 -2.94 18.26 5.79
CA GLU A 118 -2.78 17.73 7.15
C GLU A 118 -2.46 18.84 8.17
N ARG A 119 -1.61 19.81 7.81
CA ARG A 119 -1.29 20.96 8.66
C ARG A 119 -2.52 21.85 8.87
N ASN A 120 -3.27 22.16 7.82
CA ASN A 120 -4.49 22.95 7.91
C ASN A 120 -5.61 22.24 8.69
N LYS A 121 -5.68 20.91 8.66
CA LYS A 121 -6.63 20.14 9.47
C LYS A 121 -6.35 20.30 10.97
N ALA A 122 -5.09 20.40 11.37
CA ALA A 122 -4.68 20.65 12.76
C ALA A 122 -4.89 22.12 13.19
N THR A 123 -4.78 23.09 12.27
CA THR A 123 -4.93 24.52 12.58
C THR A 123 -6.36 25.06 12.37
N PHE A 124 -7.28 24.27 11.79
CA PHE A 124 -8.65 24.73 11.48
C PHE A 124 -9.47 25.13 12.73
N GLN A 125 -9.13 24.61 13.91
CA GLN A 125 -9.81 24.94 15.17
C GLN A 125 -9.16 26.10 15.95
N GLN A 126 -8.00 26.60 15.51
CA GLN A 126 -7.32 27.74 16.15
C GLN A 126 -7.16 28.88 15.15
N LYS A 127 -8.28 29.40 14.63
CA LYS A 127 -8.30 30.75 14.10
C LYS A 127 -8.47 31.72 15.28
N ALA A 128 -7.39 32.36 15.69
CA ALA A 128 -7.52 33.65 16.36
C ALA A 128 -7.94 34.69 15.30
N THR A 129 -9.20 35.09 15.34
CA THR A 129 -9.75 36.25 14.64
C THR A 129 -9.22 37.54 15.26
N ARG A 130 -8.02 38.01 14.87
CA ARG A 130 -7.66 39.44 14.97
C ARG A 130 -6.40 39.75 14.14
N ILE A 131 -6.53 40.59 13.12
CA ILE A 131 -5.40 41.39 12.64
C ILE A 131 -5.35 42.58 13.61
N VAL A 132 -4.26 42.71 14.36
CA VAL A 132 -3.97 43.92 15.15
C VAL A 132 -2.91 44.68 14.35
N PHE A 133 -3.27 45.85 13.85
CA PHE A 133 -2.28 46.85 13.43
C PHE A 133 -1.75 47.48 14.72
N ASN A 134 -0.45 47.35 14.99
CA ASN A 134 0.20 48.19 15.99
C ASN A 134 0.27 49.60 15.40
N GLU A 135 -0.69 50.45 15.78
CA GLU A 135 -0.46 51.89 15.85
C GLU A 135 0.30 52.12 17.16
N ASP A 136 1.61 52.38 17.02
CA ASP A 136 2.45 53.18 17.93
C ASP A 136 3.91 52.75 17.71
N ASP A 137 4.53 53.35 16.70
CA ASP A 137 5.97 53.66 16.74
C ASP A 137 6.11 55.09 16.20
N ASP A 138 6.03 56.00 17.16
CA ASP A 138 6.18 57.44 17.06
C ASP A 138 7.69 57.76 16.98
N ASP A 139 8.28 57.62 15.79
CA ASP A 139 9.64 58.09 15.53
C ASP A 139 9.63 59.44 14.82
N ASN A 140 9.84 60.45 15.64
CA ASN A 140 10.07 61.85 15.33
C ASN A 140 11.27 62.03 14.36
N VAL A 141 10.98 62.19 13.06
CA VAL A 141 11.92 62.76 12.08
C VAL A 141 11.28 63.94 11.39
N ASN A 142 11.51 65.12 11.98
CA ASN A 142 11.32 66.41 11.35
C ASN A 142 12.30 66.57 10.17
N VAL A 143 11.83 66.35 8.94
CA VAL A 143 12.45 66.91 7.73
C VAL A 143 11.37 67.48 6.82
N ASN A 144 11.12 68.77 7.04
CA ASN A 144 10.87 69.82 6.05
C ASN A 144 10.24 69.41 4.70
N LYS A 145 9.01 69.90 4.49
CA LYS A 145 8.31 69.91 3.22
C LYS A 145 9.18 70.49 2.09
N LYS A 146 9.43 69.71 1.05
CA LYS A 146 9.57 70.24 -0.31
C LYS A 146 8.93 69.27 -1.31
N THR A 147 7.64 69.54 -1.53
CA THR A 147 6.90 69.20 -2.74
C THR A 147 7.77 69.41 -3.97
N THR A 148 8.09 68.34 -4.70
CA THR A 148 8.55 68.43 -6.08
C THR A 148 7.50 67.73 -6.93
N ILE A 149 6.56 68.54 -7.44
CA ILE A 149 5.67 68.19 -8.53
C ILE A 149 6.50 68.29 -9.80
N ILE A 150 6.90 67.17 -10.41
CA ILE A 150 7.27 67.16 -11.83
C ILE A 150 6.98 65.77 -12.40
N GLU A 151 5.80 65.58 -12.99
CA GLU A 151 5.70 64.74 -14.19
C GLU A 151 4.47 65.11 -15.02
N SER A 152 4.74 65.57 -16.24
CA SER A 152 4.03 65.26 -17.49
C SER A 152 3.53 66.47 -18.28
N ALA A 153 4.13 66.60 -19.48
CA ALA A 153 3.48 66.80 -20.77
C ALA A 153 2.79 68.16 -20.98
N ASN A 154 3.39 69.05 -21.78
CA ASN A 154 3.29 69.14 -23.25
C ASN A 154 2.42 70.33 -23.64
N LEU A 155 2.97 71.27 -24.42
CA LEU A 155 2.50 71.67 -25.75
C LEU A 155 2.89 73.12 -26.08
N ASN A 156 3.72 73.19 -27.13
CA ASN A 156 3.89 74.27 -28.09
C ASN A 156 2.68 75.22 -28.20
N ASN A 157 2.90 76.53 -28.08
CA ASN A 157 3.07 77.47 -29.20
C ASN A 157 3.18 78.90 -28.67
#